data_AF-A0A085MIA0-F1
#
_entry.id   AF-A0A085MIA0-F1
#
_cell.length_a   1.000
_cell.length_b   1.000
_cell.length_c   1.000
_cell.angle_alpha   90.00
_cell.angle_beta   90.00
_cell.angle_gamma   90.00
#
_symmetry.space_group_name_H-M   'P 1'
#
loop_
_entity.id
_entity.type
_entity.pdbx_description
1 polymer ?
#
loop_
_entity_poly.entity_id
_entity_poly.type
_entity_poly.pdbx_seq_one_letter_code
_entity_poly.pdbx_strand_id
1 'polypeptide(L)'
;MLMNIIVATCENFGIGLDNRLPWHLPNEFKYYQKMTTECRNPAKQNAVIMGRKTYESIPAKFRPLKRRLNIVLSRDMQFDSGKNEFFVARSLENALQFLRSPSMESAIETVWICGGSSVYKEALDCGKWNRLYITRIRNGIKDEGKCQ
;
A
#
# COMPACT_ATOMS: atom_id res chain seq x y z
N MET A 1 4.98 -6.88 -15.45
CA MET A 1 4.54 -5.80 -14.54
C MET A 1 5.44 -5.80 -13.31
N LEU A 2 6.18 -4.72 -13.10
CA LEU A 2 7.00 -4.49 -11.91
C LEU A 2 6.26 -3.60 -10.91
N MET A 3 6.58 -3.74 -9.63
CA MET A 3 5.97 -2.96 -8.55
C MET A 3 6.98 -1.98 -7.94
N ASN A 4 6.50 -0.85 -7.44
CA ASN A 4 7.26 -0.01 -6.52
C ASN A 4 6.83 -0.30 -5.09
N ILE A 5 7.77 -0.25 -4.15
CA ILE A 5 7.51 -0.41 -2.72
C ILE A 5 7.68 0.94 -2.05
N ILE A 6 6.70 1.38 -1.26
CA ILE A 6 6.81 2.62 -0.48
C ILE A 6 6.57 2.32 1.00
N VAL A 7 7.46 2.80 1.85
CA VAL A 7 7.45 2.54 3.29
C VAL A 7 8.06 3.71 4.06
N ALA A 8 7.50 3.99 5.22
CA ALA A 8 8.14 4.84 6.22
C ALA A 8 8.57 3.96 7.39
N THR A 9 9.82 4.10 7.83
CA THR A 9 10.40 3.26 8.88
C THR A 9 11.02 4.11 9.99
N CYS A 10 10.92 3.61 11.22
CA CYS A 10 11.77 4.02 12.34
C CYS A 10 13.24 3.67 12.08
N GLU A 11 14.15 4.17 12.92
CA GLU A 11 15.59 3.87 12.80
C GLU A 11 15.90 2.37 12.91
N ASN A 12 15.10 1.64 13.69
CA ASN A 12 15.19 0.18 13.85
C ASN A 12 14.41 -0.62 12.78
N PHE A 13 14.04 0.01 11.66
CA PHE A 13 13.20 -0.54 10.60
C PHE A 13 11.75 -0.89 10.97
N GLY A 14 11.29 -0.53 12.18
CA GLY A 14 9.89 -0.69 12.53
C GLY A 14 8.97 0.16 11.64
N ILE A 15 7.80 -0.36 11.30
CA ILE A 15 6.82 0.24 10.39
C ILE A 15 5.48 0.54 11.06
N GLY A 16 5.27 0.08 12.30
CA GLY A 16 4.05 0.33 13.04
C GLY A 16 4.14 -0.11 14.50
N LEU A 17 3.07 0.17 15.24
CA LEU A 17 2.84 -0.31 16.61
C LEU A 17 1.34 -0.47 16.80
N ASP A 18 0.85 -1.58 17.35
CA ASP A 18 -0.59 -1.82 17.59
C ASP A 18 -1.51 -1.59 16.36
N ASN A 19 -1.08 -1.99 15.16
CA ASN A 19 -1.78 -1.72 13.88
C ASN A 19 -2.06 -0.24 13.61
N ARG A 20 -1.20 0.67 14.08
CA ARG A 20 -1.21 2.10 13.77
C ARG A 20 0.20 2.60 13.49
N LEU A 21 0.30 3.78 12.88
CA LEU A 21 1.57 4.49 12.78
C LEU A 21 1.87 5.17 14.13
N PRO A 22 3.04 4.93 14.75
CA PRO A 22 3.41 5.54 16.04
C PRO A 22 3.88 7.01 15.90
N TRP A 23 3.78 7.58 14.71
CA TRP A 23 4.15 8.95 14.39
C TRP A 23 3.00 9.68 13.67
N HIS A 24 3.04 11.02 13.73
CA HIS A 24 2.17 11.88 12.94
C HIS A 24 3.03 12.86 12.13
N LEU A 25 3.27 12.55 10.85
CA LEU A 25 4.16 13.30 9.97
C LEU A 25 3.43 13.76 8.72
N PRO A 26 2.76 14.94 8.74
CA PRO A 26 1.95 15.41 7.62
C PRO A 26 2.71 15.52 6.29
N ASN A 27 3.99 15.91 6.33
CA ASN A 27 4.81 16.04 5.12
C ASN A 27 5.16 14.68 4.50
N GLU A 28 5.39 13.65 5.32
CA GLU A 28 5.57 12.28 4.86
C GLU A 28 4.28 11.76 4.22
N PHE A 29 3.13 12.00 4.86
CA PHE A 29 1.85 11.59 4.30
C PHE A 29 1.53 12.29 2.98
N LYS A 30 1.83 13.60 2.85
CA LYS A 30 1.72 14.33 1.57
C LYS A 30 2.61 13.70 0.49
N TYR A 31 3.83 13.32 0.84
CA TYR A 31 4.73 12.62 -0.07
C TYR A 31 4.15 11.26 -0.50
N TYR A 32 3.70 10.42 0.43
CA TYR A 32 3.03 9.15 0.16
C TYR A 32 1.82 9.33 -0.78
N GLN A 33 0.95 10.31 -0.48
CA GLN A 33 -0.21 10.61 -1.32
C GLN A 33 0.20 11.02 -2.72
N LYS A 34 1.19 11.90 -2.86
CA LYS A 34 1.71 12.34 -4.16
C LYS A 34 2.21 11.15 -4.98
N MET A 35 3.14 10.38 -4.41
CA MET A 35 3.77 9.24 -5.09
C MET A 35 2.75 8.19 -5.54
N THR A 36 1.78 7.88 -4.68
CA THR A 36 0.82 6.82 -4.98
C THR A 36 -0.35 7.29 -5.83
N THR A 37 -0.62 8.60 -5.97
CA THR A 37 -1.80 9.11 -6.69
C THR A 37 -1.48 9.70 -8.05
N GLU A 38 -0.36 10.41 -8.19
CA GLU A 38 -0.04 11.09 -9.45
C GLU A 38 0.31 10.07 -10.55
N CYS A 39 -0.28 10.28 -11.73
CA CYS A 39 0.01 9.52 -12.94
C CYS A 39 0.50 10.50 -14.01
N ARG A 40 1.39 10.04 -14.89
CA ARG A 40 1.83 10.79 -16.06
C ARG A 40 0.74 10.82 -17.11
N ASN A 41 0.04 9.71 -17.30
CA ASN A 41 -1.13 9.64 -18.16
C ASN A 41 -2.41 9.99 -17.39
N PRO A 42 -3.13 11.07 -17.76
CA PRO A 42 -4.35 11.49 -17.06
C PRO A 42 -5.53 10.51 -17.24
N ALA A 43 -5.48 9.63 -18.23
CA ALA A 43 -6.49 8.58 -18.44
C ALA A 43 -6.25 7.33 -17.58
N LYS A 44 -5.12 7.26 -16.86
CA LYS A 44 -4.76 6.14 -15.99
C LYS A 44 -4.83 6.55 -14.52
N GLN A 45 -4.91 5.54 -13.67
CA GLN A 45 -4.71 5.68 -12.23
C GLN A 45 -3.63 4.72 -11.74
N ASN A 46 -3.19 4.89 -10.50
CA ASN A 46 -2.29 3.93 -9.86
C ASN A 46 -3.07 2.89 -9.04
N ALA A 47 -2.46 1.75 -8.80
CA ALA A 47 -2.96 0.73 -7.87
C ALA A 47 -2.12 0.72 -6.59
N VAL A 48 -2.76 0.56 -5.45
CA VAL A 48 -2.12 0.36 -4.14
C VAL A 48 -2.50 -1.02 -3.61
N ILE A 49 -1.52 -1.84 -3.31
CA ILE A 49 -1.67 -3.18 -2.72
C ILE A 49 -1.26 -3.09 -1.26
N MET A 50 -2.14 -3.55 -0.37
CA MET A 50 -1.84 -3.61 1.06
C MET A 50 -2.50 -4.81 1.75
N GLY A 51 -2.02 -5.18 2.93
CA GLY A 51 -2.63 -6.24 3.74
C GLY A 51 -3.88 -5.75 4.48
N ARG A 52 -4.75 -6.68 4.89
CA ARG A 52 -5.98 -6.40 5.67
C ARG A 52 -5.76 -5.46 6.85
N LYS A 53 -4.77 -5.74 7.71
CA LYS A 53 -4.50 -4.94 8.92
C LYS A 53 -4.07 -3.51 8.58
N THR A 54 -3.28 -3.34 7.53
CA THR A 54 -2.89 -2.02 7.01
C THR A 54 -4.12 -1.26 6.51
N TYR A 55 -4.99 -1.91 5.73
CA TYR A 55 -6.23 -1.30 5.30
C TYR A 55 -7.10 -0.88 6.49
N GLU A 56 -7.31 -1.77 7.46
CA GLU A 56 -8.11 -1.49 8.66
C GLU A 56 -7.56 -0.37 9.54
N SER A 57 -6.23 -0.16 9.55
CA SER A 57 -5.58 0.94 10.27
C SER A 57 -5.91 2.33 9.71
N ILE A 58 -6.33 2.40 8.44
CA ILE A 58 -6.69 3.67 7.82
C ILE A 58 -8.03 4.14 8.42
N PRO A 59 -8.14 5.40 8.90
CA PRO A 59 -9.39 5.92 9.42
C PRO A 59 -10.53 5.74 8.42
N ALA A 60 -11.71 5.29 8.87
CA ALA A 60 -12.81 4.90 7.99
C ALA A 60 -13.20 5.98 6.96
N LYS A 61 -13.16 7.26 7.35
CA LYS A 61 -13.43 8.41 6.46
C LYS A 61 -12.46 8.58 5.28
N PHE A 62 -11.30 7.91 5.33
CA PHE A 62 -10.26 7.94 4.30
C PHE A 62 -10.15 6.61 3.54
N ARG A 63 -10.99 5.63 3.86
CA ARG A 63 -11.06 4.36 3.12
C ARG A 63 -12.21 4.36 2.12
N PRO A 64 -12.01 3.79 0.91
CA PRO A 64 -10.70 3.47 0.33
C PRO A 64 -9.89 4.74 0.01
N LEU A 65 -8.59 4.59 -0.25
CA LEU A 65 -7.74 5.70 -0.63
C LEU A 65 -8.17 6.25 -2.00
N LYS A 66 -8.74 7.45 -2.02
CA LYS A 66 -9.28 8.10 -3.24
C LYS A 66 -8.24 8.18 -4.37
N ARG A 67 -8.74 8.17 -5.62
CA ARG A 67 -7.99 8.32 -6.89
C ARG A 67 -6.94 7.23 -7.16
N ARG A 68 -7.11 6.08 -6.52
CA ARG A 68 -6.27 4.89 -6.67
C ARG A 68 -7.16 3.66 -6.64
N LEU A 69 -6.78 2.65 -7.40
CA LEU A 69 -7.34 1.32 -7.23
C LEU A 69 -6.77 0.71 -5.95
N ASN A 70 -7.62 0.47 -4.96
CA ASN A 70 -7.20 -0.15 -3.70
C ASN A 70 -7.35 -1.67 -3.82
N ILE A 71 -6.28 -2.41 -3.55
CA ILE A 71 -6.26 -3.86 -3.51
C ILE A 71 -5.85 -4.32 -2.11
N VAL A 72 -6.74 -5.03 -1.43
CA VAL A 72 -6.53 -5.53 -0.08
C VAL A 72 -6.26 -7.03 -0.12
N LEU A 73 -5.09 -7.44 0.37
CA LEU A 73 -4.71 -8.83 0.51
C LEU A 73 -5.34 -9.41 1.78
N SER A 74 -6.23 -10.38 1.59
CA SER A 74 -6.91 -11.06 2.69
C SER A 74 -7.47 -12.41 2.27
N ARG A 75 -7.33 -13.41 3.15
CA ARG A 75 -7.85 -14.77 2.94
C ARG A 75 -9.30 -14.94 3.43
N ASP A 76 -9.74 -14.06 4.32
CA ASP A 76 -10.97 -14.13 5.11
C ASP A 76 -11.97 -13.00 4.80
N MET A 77 -11.50 -11.85 4.31
CA MET A 77 -12.35 -10.73 3.93
C MET A 77 -13.21 -11.11 2.73
N GLN A 78 -14.50 -10.79 2.83
CA GLN A 78 -15.46 -11.00 1.76
C GLN A 78 -15.42 -9.83 0.80
N PHE A 79 -15.46 -10.12 -0.50
CA PHE A 79 -15.55 -9.13 -1.56
C PHE A 79 -16.97 -9.12 -2.11
N ASP A 80 -17.62 -7.97 -2.05
CA ASP A 80 -18.91 -7.71 -2.69
C ASP A 80 -18.71 -6.59 -3.71
N SER A 81 -18.63 -6.95 -4.99
CA SER A 81 -18.41 -5.98 -6.08
C SER A 81 -19.52 -4.95 -6.25
N GLY A 82 -20.70 -5.17 -5.64
CA GLY A 82 -21.79 -4.21 -5.63
C GLY A 82 -21.71 -3.20 -4.47
N LYS A 83 -20.82 -3.42 -3.50
CA LYS A 83 -20.71 -2.58 -2.29
C LYS A 83 -19.29 -2.06 -2.02
N ASN A 84 -18.27 -2.79 -2.43
CA ASN A 84 -16.89 -2.48 -2.11
C ASN A 84 -16.26 -1.63 -3.22
N GLU A 85 -15.80 -0.44 -2.85
CA GLU A 85 -15.00 0.45 -3.71
C GLU A 85 -13.51 0.02 -3.81
N PHE A 86 -13.16 -1.18 -3.35
CA PHE A 86 -11.80 -1.74 -3.35
C PHE A 86 -11.85 -3.23 -3.69
N PHE A 87 -10.79 -3.75 -4.31
CA PHE A 87 -10.68 -5.15 -4.68
C PHE A 87 -10.05 -5.97 -3.55
N VAL A 88 -10.54 -7.18 -3.30
CA VAL A 88 -9.89 -8.13 -2.38
C VAL A 88 -9.19 -9.20 -3.20
N ALA A 89 -7.90 -9.40 -2.93
CA ALA A 89 -7.12 -10.48 -3.51
C ALA A 89 -6.69 -11.47 -2.41
N ARG A 90 -6.60 -12.76 -2.76
CA ARG A 90 -6.24 -13.81 -1.79
C ARG A 90 -4.73 -13.95 -1.56
N SER A 91 -3.92 -13.39 -2.44
CA SER A 91 -2.45 -13.38 -2.40
C SER A 91 -1.89 -12.25 -3.27
N LEU A 92 -0.59 -11.97 -3.16
CA LEU A 92 0.06 -10.99 -4.04
C LEU A 92 0.00 -11.44 -5.50
N GLU A 93 0.22 -12.72 -5.80
CA GLU A 93 0.15 -13.21 -7.19
C GLU A 93 -1.27 -13.09 -7.75
N ASN A 94 -2.32 -13.34 -6.95
CA ASN A 94 -3.70 -13.14 -7.39
C ASN A 94 -3.99 -11.67 -7.70
N ALA A 95 -3.49 -10.73 -6.88
CA ALA A 95 -3.57 -9.29 -7.17
C ALA A 95 -2.85 -8.92 -8.48
N LEU A 96 -1.66 -9.47 -8.70
CA LEU A 96 -0.88 -9.22 -9.91
C LEU A 96 -1.53 -9.83 -11.15
N GLN A 97 -2.14 -11.00 -11.04
CA GLN A 97 -2.90 -11.61 -12.14
C GLN A 97 -4.11 -10.75 -12.52
N PHE A 98 -4.85 -10.23 -11.54
CA PHE A 98 -5.94 -9.29 -11.77
C PHE A 98 -5.48 -8.02 -12.50
N LEU A 99 -4.35 -7.45 -12.06
CA LEU A 99 -3.75 -6.26 -12.66
C LEU A 99 -3.21 -6.48 -14.08
N ARG A 100 -2.89 -7.72 -14.46
CA ARG A 100 -2.48 -8.11 -15.82
C ARG A 100 -3.66 -8.32 -16.78
N SER A 101 -4.90 -8.22 -16.31
CA SER A 101 -6.06 -8.32 -17.22
C SER A 101 -6.08 -7.14 -18.19
N PRO A 102 -6.55 -7.29 -19.45
CA PRO A 102 -6.49 -6.22 -20.45
C PRO A 102 -7.16 -4.90 -20.01
N SER A 103 -8.24 -4.99 -19.25
CA SER A 103 -8.94 -3.82 -18.69
C SER A 103 -8.10 -3.10 -17.63
N MET A 104 -7.36 -3.84 -16.79
CA MET A 104 -6.51 -3.24 -15.78
C MET A 104 -5.18 -2.73 -16.35
N GLU A 105 -4.60 -3.41 -17.32
CA GLU A 105 -3.35 -2.98 -17.97
C GLU A 105 -3.52 -1.64 -18.72
N SER A 106 -4.70 -1.43 -19.32
CA SER A 106 -5.06 -0.15 -19.94
C SER A 106 -5.38 0.95 -18.91
N ALA A 107 -5.90 0.61 -17.73
CA ALA A 107 -6.30 1.58 -16.71
C ALA A 107 -5.21 1.92 -15.66
N ILE A 108 -4.23 1.04 -15.44
CA ILE A 108 -3.23 1.18 -14.37
C ILE A 108 -1.88 1.61 -14.93
N GLU A 109 -1.29 2.66 -14.34
CA GLU A 109 0.05 3.13 -14.69
C GLU A 109 1.12 2.51 -13.79
N THR A 110 0.98 2.64 -12.47
CA THR A 110 1.95 2.12 -11.49
C THR A 110 1.27 1.30 -10.39
N VAL A 111 1.93 0.21 -9.99
CA VAL A 111 1.53 -0.62 -8.84
C VAL A 111 2.43 -0.32 -7.65
N TRP A 112 1.82 0.02 -6.52
CA TRP A 112 2.48 0.38 -5.28
C TRP A 112 2.21 -0.65 -4.18
N ILE A 113 3.25 -1.20 -3.57
CA ILE A 113 3.15 -1.98 -2.33
C ILE A 113 3.23 -1.02 -1.15
N CYS A 114 2.17 -1.00 -0.35
CA CYS A 114 1.96 -0.06 0.76
C CYS A 114 1.92 -0.76 2.13
N GLY A 115 2.45 -1.98 2.20
CA GLY A 115 2.59 -2.75 3.46
C GLY A 115 1.40 -3.64 3.78
N GLY A 116 1.33 -4.27 4.96
CA GLY A 116 2.30 -4.23 6.05
C GLY A 116 3.45 -5.23 5.87
N SER A 117 4.10 -5.58 6.99
CA SER A 117 5.33 -6.39 7.02
C SER A 117 5.26 -7.67 6.20
N SER A 118 4.16 -8.43 6.30
CA SER A 118 3.99 -9.67 5.52
C SER A 118 3.91 -9.41 4.00
N VAL A 119 3.25 -8.32 3.59
CA VAL A 119 3.11 -7.94 2.18
C VAL A 119 4.44 -7.39 1.64
N TYR A 120 5.16 -6.60 2.44
CA TYR A 120 6.52 -6.17 2.07
C TYR A 120 7.44 -7.36 1.89
N LYS A 121 7.43 -8.33 2.82
CA LYS A 121 8.20 -9.56 2.71
C LYS A 121 7.87 -10.33 1.43
N GLU A 122 6.59 -10.60 1.19
CA GLU A 122 6.13 -11.32 -0.02
C GLU A 122 6.53 -10.58 -1.31
N ALA A 123 6.41 -9.25 -1.34
CA ALA A 123 6.80 -8.44 -2.49
C ALA A 123 8.31 -8.45 -2.75
N LEU A 124 9.13 -8.41 -1.70
CA LEU A 124 10.59 -8.50 -1.81
C LEU A 124 11.03 -9.88 -2.29
N ASP A 125 10.47 -10.94 -1.68
CA ASP A 125 10.82 -12.34 -1.96
C ASP A 125 10.42 -12.75 -3.39
N CYS A 126 9.36 -12.16 -3.97
CA CYS A 126 8.91 -12.51 -5.33
C CYS A 126 9.78 -11.97 -6.46
N GLY A 127 10.71 -11.04 -6.18
CA GLY A 127 11.64 -10.46 -7.18
C GLY A 127 11.01 -9.58 -8.27
N LYS A 128 9.69 -9.33 -8.23
CA LYS A 128 8.95 -8.54 -9.26
C LYS A 128 8.80 -7.06 -8.89
N TRP A 129 9.86 -6.43 -8.37
CA TRP A 129 9.84 -5.02 -7.96
C TRP A 129 10.94 -4.20 -8.67
N ASN A 130 10.74 -2.89 -8.75
CA ASN A 130 11.61 -1.95 -9.47
C ASN A 130 12.35 -1.01 -8.50
N ARG A 131 11.63 -0.35 -7.59
CA ARG A 131 12.22 0.65 -6.68
C ARG A 131 11.62 0.55 -5.28
N LEU A 132 12.47 0.75 -4.27
CA LEU A 132 12.07 0.95 -2.88
C LEU A 132 12.17 2.44 -2.55
N TYR A 133 11.05 3.01 -2.09
CA TYR A 133 10.93 4.38 -1.59
C TYR A 133 10.82 4.32 -0.08
N ILE A 134 11.91 4.69 0.61
CA ILE A 134 12.02 4.56 2.06
C ILE A 134 12.12 5.94 2.68
N THR A 135 11.12 6.31 3.46
CA THR A 135 11.23 7.45 4.38
C THR A 135 11.81 6.96 5.70
N ARG A 136 13.00 7.44 6.08
CA ARG A 136 13.59 7.17 7.40
C ARG A 136 13.18 8.24 8.39
N ILE A 137 12.50 7.83 9.46
CA ILE A 137 12.02 8.71 10.54
C ILE A 137 13.05 8.67 11.66
N ARG A 138 13.69 9.82 11.91
CA ARG A 138 14.72 9.97 12.97
C ARG A 138 14.18 10.62 14.25
N ASN A 139 13.20 11.51 14.12
CA ASN A 139 12.61 12.26 15.22
C ASN A 139 11.07 12.24 15.09
N GLY A 140 10.34 12.14 16.21
CA GLY A 140 8.88 12.30 16.24
C GLY A 140 8.07 11.03 16.50
N ILE A 141 8.70 9.98 17.03
CA ILE A 141 8.03 8.75 17.45
C ILE A 141 7.86 8.84 18.97
N LYS A 142 6.63 8.75 19.48
CA LYS A 142 6.39 8.82 20.94
C LYS A 142 6.89 7.58 21.70
N ASP A 143 7.10 6.47 20.98
CA ASP A 143 7.46 5.15 21.51
C ASP A 143 8.60 4.49 20.69
N GLU A 144 9.73 5.19 20.48
CA GLU A 144 10.84 4.74 19.61
C GLU A 144 11.29 3.30 19.86
N GLY A 145 11.37 2.89 21.14
CA GLY A 145 11.76 1.52 21.52
C GLY A 145 10.73 0.43 21.27
N LYS A 146 9.53 0.77 20.77
CA LYS A 146 8.42 -0.18 20.54
C LYS A 146 7.98 -0.26 19.09
N CYS A 147 8.58 0.50 18.19
CA CYS A 147 8.30 0.45 16.76
C CYS A 147 8.70 -0.93 16.19
N GLN A 148 7.75 -1.67 15.63
CA GLN A 148 7.89 -3.04 15.11
C GLN A 148 7.69 -3.12 13.59
#